data_AF-A0AAU4R5K2-F1
#
_entry.id   AF-A0AAU4R5K2-F1
#
_cell.length_a   1.000
_cell.length_b   1.000
_cell.length_c   1.000
_cell.angle_alpha   90.00
_cell.angle_beta   90.00
_cell.angle_gamma   90.00
#
_symmetry.space_group_name_H-M   'P 1'
#
loop_
_entity.id
_entity.type
_entity.pdbx_description
1 polymer ?
#
loop_
_entity_poly.entity_id
_entity_poly.type
_entity_poly.pdbx_seq_one_letter_code
_entity_poly.pdbx_strand_id
1 'polypeptide(L)'
;MSEEPAVFRCHVIAENTEALREFVRETQPDVGCRPVVRDSRAGVGLDLYFRQDQLDRVRAARSAPSVDITAVENVTENWRARKEEVGGGDRFADRDAVPHGVGRKE
;
A
#
# COMPACT_ATOMS: atom_id res chain seq x y z
N MET A 1 19.05 -14.22 1.25
CA MET A 1 18.20 -13.14 0.71
C MET A 1 17.57 -12.48 1.93
N SER A 2 17.85 -11.20 2.18
CA SER A 2 17.18 -10.49 3.27
C SER A 2 15.69 -10.42 2.94
N GLU A 3 14.84 -10.81 3.87
CA GLU A 3 13.40 -10.73 3.68
C GLU A 3 13.02 -9.24 3.58
N GLU A 4 12.47 -8.82 2.44
CA GLU A 4 12.03 -7.43 2.29
C GLU A 4 10.91 -7.15 3.30
N PRO A 5 10.96 -6.03 4.03
CA PRO A 5 9.97 -5.71 5.04
C PRO A 5 8.58 -5.58 4.40
N ALA A 6 7.57 -6.11 5.08
CA ALA A 6 6.19 -6.03 4.62
C ALA A 6 5.74 -4.57 4.48
N VAL A 7 4.89 -4.31 3.49
CA VAL A 7 4.32 -3.00 3.20
C VAL A 7 2.85 -2.99 3.61
N PHE A 8 2.47 -1.96 4.37
CA PHE A 8 1.12 -1.74 4.86
C PHE A 8 0.52 -0.50 4.23
N ARG A 9 -0.73 -0.61 3.79
CA ARG A 9 -1.57 0.56 3.53
C ARG A 9 -2.23 0.95 4.84
N CYS A 10 -2.01 2.19 5.25
CA CYS A 10 -2.56 2.77 6.46
C CYS A 10 -3.48 3.95 6.08
N HIS A 11 -4.63 4.03 6.72
CA HIS A 11 -5.44 5.22 6.73
C HIS A 11 -4.94 6.14 7.83
N VAL A 12 -4.53 7.35 7.46
CA VAL A 12 -4.00 8.35 8.40
C VAL A 12 -4.95 9.53 8.47
N ILE A 13 -5.38 9.90 9.67
CA ILE A 13 -6.24 11.05 9.93
C ILE A 13 -5.48 12.06 10.77
N ALA A 14 -5.34 13.29 10.26
CA ALA A 14 -4.81 14.42 11.01
C ALA A 14 -5.93 15.41 11.36
N GLU A 15 -5.72 16.23 12.38
CA GLU A 15 -6.68 17.29 12.74
C GLU A 15 -6.99 18.24 11.57
N ASN A 16 -5.96 18.60 10.79
CA ASN A 16 -6.07 19.52 9.67
C ASN A 16 -5.02 19.23 8.59
N THR A 17 -5.13 19.94 7.44
CA THR A 17 -4.23 19.74 6.30
C THR A 17 -2.77 20.11 6.60
N GLU A 18 -2.52 21.05 7.50
CA GLU A 18 -1.16 21.46 7.87
C GLU A 18 -0.46 20.36 8.67
N ALA A 19 -1.13 19.82 9.70
CA ALA A 19 -0.66 18.69 10.48
C ALA A 19 -0.39 17.46 9.59
N LEU A 20 -1.29 17.17 8.63
CA LEU A 20 -1.07 16.09 7.67
C LEU A 20 0.16 16.32 6.79
N ARG A 21 0.37 17.56 6.32
CA ARG A 21 1.55 17.91 5.49
C ARG A 21 2.85 17.87 6.27
N GLU A 22 2.83 18.26 7.54
CA GLU A 22 3.98 18.14 8.43
C GLU A 22 4.33 16.68 8.66
N PHE A 23 3.33 15.86 9.01
CA PHE A 23 3.50 14.42 9.19
C PHE A 23 4.09 13.73 7.96
N VAL A 24 3.57 14.02 6.75
CA VAL A 24 4.10 13.43 5.50
C VAL A 24 5.54 13.90 5.23
N ARG A 25 5.87 15.16 5.53
CA ARG A 25 7.24 15.67 5.35
C ARG A 25 8.23 15.05 6.34
N GLU A 26 7.82 14.86 7.59
CA GLU A 26 8.65 14.27 8.64
C GLU A 26 8.88 12.77 8.39
N THR A 27 7.80 12.04 8.12
CA THR A 27 7.84 10.58 8.07
C THR A 27 8.21 10.03 6.69
N GLN A 28 8.10 10.85 5.64
CA GLN A 28 8.36 10.51 4.24
C GLN A 28 7.76 9.15 3.81
N PRO A 29 6.45 8.93 4.00
CA PRO A 29 5.79 7.72 3.55
C PRO A 29 5.60 7.74 2.03
N ASP A 30 5.34 6.56 1.44
CA ASP A 30 4.87 6.50 0.07
C ASP A 30 3.39 6.91 0.02
N VAL A 31 3.08 7.92 -0.80
CA VAL A 31 1.72 8.50 -0.96
C VAL A 31 0.93 7.83 -2.10
N GLY A 32 1.55 6.89 -2.82
CA GLY A 32 1.04 6.27 -4.02
C GLY A 32 1.00 7.21 -5.23
N CYS A 33 0.52 6.71 -6.37
CA CYS A 33 0.50 7.48 -7.62
C CYS A 33 -0.56 8.59 -7.65
N ARG A 34 -1.62 8.51 -6.84
CA ARG A 34 -2.75 9.46 -6.82
C ARG A 34 -3.36 9.56 -5.43
N PRO A 35 -2.68 10.21 -4.47
CA PRO A 35 -3.23 10.41 -3.14
C PRO A 35 -4.54 11.19 -3.22
N VAL A 36 -5.59 10.68 -2.57
CA VAL A 36 -6.89 11.35 -2.46
C VAL A 36 -7.10 11.72 -1.00
N VAL A 37 -7.11 13.02 -0.75
CA VAL A 37 -7.46 13.57 0.57
C VAL A 37 -8.96 13.46 0.77
N ARG A 38 -9.38 13.03 1.97
CA ARG A 38 -10.78 12.91 2.35
C ARG A 38 -11.04 13.68 3.63
N ASP A 39 -12.00 14.59 3.60
CA ASP A 39 -12.48 15.24 4.82
C ASP A 39 -13.41 14.32 5.61
N SER A 40 -13.29 14.37 6.93
CA SER A 40 -14.11 13.62 7.88
C SER A 40 -14.43 14.47 9.10
N ARG A 41 -15.37 14.03 9.93
CA ARG A 41 -15.65 14.70 11.22
C ARG A 41 -14.44 14.67 12.18
N ALA A 42 -13.53 13.71 11.99
CA ALA A 42 -12.33 13.56 12.81
C ALA A 42 -11.13 14.36 12.26
N GLY A 43 -11.27 15.01 11.10
CA GLY A 43 -10.19 15.75 10.44
C GLY A 43 -9.96 15.29 9.01
N VAL A 44 -8.74 15.48 8.53
CA VAL A 44 -8.31 15.27 7.14
C VAL A 44 -7.59 13.92 7.01
N GLY A 45 -8.17 13.02 6.21
CA GLY A 45 -7.70 11.66 6.00
C GLY A 45 -6.95 11.44 4.69
N LEU A 46 -5.93 10.57 4.70
CA LEU A 46 -5.18 10.14 3.52
C LEU A 46 -4.68 8.70 3.70
N ASP A 47 -4.76 7.89 2.63
CA ASP A 47 -4.15 6.57 2.61
C ASP A 47 -2.66 6.68 2.26
N LEU A 48 -1.81 6.10 3.09
CA LEU A 48 -0.35 6.13 3.00
C LEU A 48 0.23 4.72 3.09
N TYR A 49 1.39 4.52 2.50
CA TYR A 49 2.07 3.23 2.46
C TYR A 49 3.36 3.29 3.26
N PHE A 50 3.51 2.34 4.19
CA PHE A 50 4.65 2.24 5.07
C PHE A 50 5.27 0.85 4.97
N ARG A 51 6.61 0.78 4.97
CA ARG A 51 7.31 -0.47 5.32
C ARG A 51 7.15 -0.73 6.82
N GLN A 52 7.15 -1.98 7.24
CA GLN A 52 7.00 -2.37 8.65
C GLN A 52 7.93 -1.59 9.60
N ASP A 53 9.22 -1.49 9.26
CA ASP A 53 10.23 -0.78 10.05
C ASP A 53 9.95 0.73 10.17
N GLN A 54 9.33 1.33 9.15
CA GLN A 54 8.94 2.73 9.15
C GLN A 54 7.67 2.92 9.96
N LEU A 55 6.68 2.03 9.81
CA LEU A 55 5.42 2.08 10.56
C LEU A 55 5.66 1.97 12.06
N ASP A 56 6.54 1.07 12.49
CA ASP A 56 6.90 0.89 13.90
C ASP A 56 7.57 2.15 14.48
N ARG A 57 8.47 2.79 13.71
CA ARG A 57 9.11 4.06 14.10
C ARG A 57 8.10 5.19 14.21
N VAL A 58 7.19 5.31 13.25
CA VAL A 58 6.17 6.36 13.22
C VAL A 58 5.18 6.21 14.38
N ARG A 59 4.76 4.99 14.69
CA ARG A 59 3.89 4.72 15.85
C ARG A 59 4.56 5.01 17.18
N ALA A 60 5.88 4.87 17.26
CA ALA A 60 6.66 5.21 18.44
C ALA A 60 7.03 6.71 18.54
N ALA A 61 6.84 7.49 17.47
CA ALA A 61 7.23 8.89 17.42
C ALA A 61 6.27 9.79 18.22
N ARG A 62 6.82 10.86 18.82
CA ARG A 62 6.04 11.86 19.57
C ARG A 62 5.11 12.71 18.71
N SER A 63 5.22 12.65 17.38
CA SER A 63 4.31 13.30 16.42
C SER A 63 3.01 12.49 16.22
N ALA A 64 2.95 11.24 16.68
CA ALA A 64 1.75 10.39 16.65
C ALA A 64 0.50 10.92 17.40
N PRO A 65 0.57 11.76 18.44
CA PRO A 65 -0.63 12.26 19.13
C PRO A 65 -1.53 13.14 18.26
N SER A 66 -1.00 13.78 17.21
CA SER A 66 -1.76 14.65 16.30
C SER A 66 -2.31 13.92 15.06
N VAL A 67 -2.01 12.63 14.91
CA VAL A 67 -2.42 11.81 13.77
C VAL A 67 -2.82 10.40 14.20
N ASP A 68 -4.04 9.99 13.86
CA ASP A 68 -4.47 8.61 13.99
C ASP A 68 -3.96 7.79 12.80
N ILE A 69 -3.37 6.62 13.07
CA ILE A 69 -2.83 5.72 12.03
C ILE A 69 -3.47 4.34 12.19
N THR A 70 -4.37 4.03 11.28
CA THR A 70 -5.06 2.74 11.22
C THR A 70 -4.50 1.91 10.07
N ALA A 71 -3.95 0.73 10.34
CA ALA A 71 -3.55 -0.20 9.28
C ALA A 71 -4.80 -0.81 8.63
N VAL A 72 -4.93 -0.63 7.32
CA VAL A 72 -6.08 -1.11 6.53
C VAL A 72 -5.77 -2.45 5.87
N GLU A 73 -4.52 -2.62 5.43
CA GLU A 73 -4.14 -3.79 4.63
C GLU A 73 -2.63 -4.06 4.71
N ASN A 74 -2.27 -5.34 4.82
CA ASN A 74 -0.93 -5.81 4.50
C ASN A 74 -0.85 -6.09 2.99
N VAL A 75 -0.29 -5.13 2.25
CA VAL A 75 -0.22 -5.17 0.78
C VAL A 75 0.68 -6.32 0.33
N THR A 76 1.75 -6.60 1.07
CA THR A 76 2.66 -7.70 0.77
C THR A 76 1.96 -9.06 0.84
N GLU A 77 1.20 -9.31 1.91
CA GLU A 77 0.44 -10.56 2.05
C GLU A 77 -0.67 -10.67 1.01
N ASN A 78 -1.45 -9.61 0.79
CA ASN A 78 -2.52 -9.63 -0.22
C ASN A 78 -1.96 -9.87 -1.63
N TRP A 79 -0.83 -9.24 -1.98
CA TRP A 79 -0.17 -9.48 -3.27
C TRP A 79 0.33 -10.92 -3.40
N ARG A 80 0.93 -11.50 -2.35
CA ARG A 80 1.37 -12.90 -2.35
C ARG A 80 0.19 -13.85 -2.58
N ALA A 81 -0.92 -13.63 -1.88
CA ALA A 81 -2.14 -14.42 -2.05
C ALA A 81 -2.70 -14.31 -3.48
N ARG A 82 -2.80 -13.09 -4.03
CA ARG A 82 -3.27 -12.88 -5.41
C ARG A 82 -2.37 -13.49 -6.46
N LYS A 83 -1.06 -13.52 -6.23
CA LYS A 83 -0.10 -14.17 -7.12
C LYS A 83 -0.27 -15.70 -7.11
N GLU A 84 -0.63 -16.27 -5.98
CA GLU A 84 -0.93 -17.71 -5.86
C GLU A 84 -2.22 -18.08 -6.61
N GLU A 85 -3.25 -17.23 -6.56
CA GLU A 85 -4.53 -17.44 -7.27
C GLU A 85 -4.37 -17.57 -8.80
N VAL A 86 -3.45 -16.81 -9.41
CA VAL A 86 -3.29 -16.78 -10.88
C VAL A 86 -2.33 -17.85 -11.43
N GLY A 87 -1.71 -18.66 -10.56
CA GLY A 87 -0.78 -19.72 -10.92
C GLY A 87 0.57 -19.21 -11.44
N GLY A 88 1.65 -19.94 -11.18
CA GLY A 88 3.02 -19.56 -11.59
C GLY A 88 3.35 -19.80 -13.06
N GLY A 89 2.37 -20.14 -13.90
CA GLY A 89 2.59 -20.51 -15.30
C GLY A 89 2.92 -19.31 -16.17
N ASP A 90 4.05 -19.37 -16.87
CA ASP A 90 4.37 -18.41 -17.93
C ASP A 90 3.87 -18.95 -19.28
N ARG A 91 2.71 -18.45 -19.72
CA ARG A 91 2.09 -18.76 -21.02
C ARG A 91 2.96 -18.41 -22.24
N PHE A 92 4.11 -17.76 -22.02
CA PHE A 92 5.09 -17.40 -23.04
C PHE A 92 6.48 -18.00 -22.76
N ALA A 93 6.61 -18.92 -21.79
CA ALA A 93 7.88 -19.57 -21.45
C ALA A 93 8.52 -20.26 -22.66
N ASP A 94 7.70 -20.75 -23.58
CA ASP A 94 8.12 -21.33 -24.84
C ASP A 94 7.86 -20.34 -25.97
N ARG A 95 8.94 -19.84 -26.57
CA ARG A 95 8.90 -18.75 -27.56
C ARG A 95 8.21 -19.16 -28.85
N ASP A 96 8.16 -20.46 -29.13
CA ASP A 96 7.54 -21.06 -30.32
C ASP A 96 6.12 -21.58 -30.04
N ALA A 97 5.67 -21.57 -28.78
CA ALA A 97 4.32 -21.98 -28.42
C ALA A 97 3.31 -20.87 -28.74
N VAL A 98 2.52 -21.06 -29.82
CA VAL A 98 1.40 -20.18 -30.15
C VAL A 98 0.25 -20.42 -29.15
N PRO A 99 -0.15 -19.42 -28.33
CA PRO A 99 -1.24 -19.61 -27.39
C PRO A 99 -2.57 -19.72 -28.12
N HIS A 100 -3.22 -20.87 -28.07
CA HIS A 100 -4.57 -21.07 -28.60
C HIS A 100 -5.60 -20.77 -27.52
N GLY A 101 -6.38 -19.69 -27.68
CA GLY A 101 -7.52 -19.40 -26.81
C GLY A 101 -8.70 -20.34 -27.07
N VAL A 102 -9.58 -20.51 -26.07
CA VAL A 102 -10.84 -21.30 -26.20
C VAL A 102 -11.90 -20.67 -27.11
N GLY A 103 -11.60 -19.51 -27.70
CA GLY A 103 -12.49 -18.85 -28.64
C GLY A 103 -12.61 -19.65 -29.93
N ARG A 104 -13.63 -20.50 -30.04
CA ARG A 104 -14.11 -20.96 -31.34
C ARG A 104 -14.61 -19.75 -32.12
N LYS A 105 -13.98 -19.47 -33.25
CA LYS A 105 -14.58 -18.66 -34.31
C LYS A 105 -15.49 -19.59 -35.11
N GLU A 106 -16.79 -19.52 -34.86
CA GLU A 106 -17.80 -19.87 -35.87
C GLU A 106 -18.13 -18.64 -36.69
#